data_AF-A0A358AV04-F1
#
_entry.id   AF-A0A358AV04-F1
#
_cell.length_a   1.000
_cell.length_b   1.000
_cell.length_c   1.000
_cell.angle_alpha   90.00
_cell.angle_beta   90.00
_cell.angle_gamma   90.00
#
_symmetry.space_group_name_H-M   'P 1'
#
loop_
_entity.id
_entity.type
_entity.pdbx_description
1 polymer ?
#
loop_
_entity_poly.entity_id
_entity_poly.type
_entity_poly.pdbx_seq_one_letter_code
_entity_poly.pdbx_strand_id
1 'polypeptide(L)'
;MPITDPVSSVYMNNMYVNGASSQQSSFGGVSAAANTNALGTTSTTNSAANTGAFSELLNMMMGMGTLSGIGDFSGTGGTSGSSYTDALMGMGGSSSLFGMGDMGGGNNMMMMMLLLLLASQNSNGQNNSLLSMLTGNTAANTNTSNTMNQMQPVSGYTSGNVDYTGIPKNPWEVANAALTNLPGQRSAATYRAVLNQFDVENNPRYAVNQKGEGDTYCNIYVWDATRAMGAEIPHYIDNTTGAPKSSGGAYISELTANEVNTWLNTHGEAHGWRKVSAEEAQYYANQGMPAVTSWKNPSGHGHLQMVSPSTDGQYNAGRGVAVAQAGRQLKNYDYIDTVYGSNTLSKVEYFVHV
;
A
#
# COMPACT_ATOMS: atom_id res chain seq x y z
N MET A 1 -14.60 13.16 -65.71
CA MET A 1 -13.13 13.21 -65.47
C MET A 1 -12.92 13.48 -64.00
N PRO A 2 -12.12 12.68 -63.28
CA PRO A 2 -12.11 12.68 -61.81
C PRO A 2 -11.14 13.72 -61.25
N ILE A 3 -11.51 14.22 -60.07
CA ILE A 3 -10.75 15.10 -59.20
C ILE A 3 -9.65 14.28 -58.53
N THR A 4 -8.40 14.73 -58.66
CA THR A 4 -7.23 14.17 -57.99
C THR A 4 -6.95 14.95 -56.70
N ASP A 5 -6.98 14.26 -55.56
CA ASP A 5 -6.35 14.71 -54.32
C ASP A 5 -4.81 14.69 -54.44
N PRO A 6 -4.11 15.62 -53.78
CA PRO A 6 -2.73 15.40 -53.38
C PRO A 6 -2.62 15.16 -51.87
N VAL A 7 -2.02 14.01 -51.57
CA VAL A 7 -1.37 13.64 -50.33
C VAL A 7 -0.19 14.59 -50.06
N SER A 8 -0.01 15.08 -48.83
CA SER A 8 1.34 15.38 -48.32
C SER A 8 1.39 15.38 -46.79
N SER A 9 2.14 14.39 -46.32
CA SER A 9 2.76 14.22 -45.02
C SER A 9 3.56 15.45 -44.57
N VAL A 10 3.32 15.94 -43.35
CA VAL A 10 4.24 16.82 -42.64
C VAL A 10 5.02 15.99 -41.62
N TYR A 11 6.32 15.84 -41.90
CA TYR A 11 7.32 15.29 -41.01
C TYR A 11 7.53 16.22 -39.81
N MET A 12 7.65 15.61 -38.63
CA MET A 12 8.22 16.20 -37.44
C MET A 12 9.69 16.57 -37.66
N ASN A 13 10.09 17.75 -37.19
CA ASN A 13 11.45 18.02 -36.76
C ASN A 13 11.41 19.22 -35.80
N ASN A 14 11.62 18.99 -34.51
CA ASN A 14 12.12 20.02 -33.60
C ASN A 14 13.19 19.38 -32.71
N MET A 15 14.44 19.54 -33.16
CA MET A 15 15.64 19.39 -32.35
C MET A 15 15.69 20.53 -31.33
N TYR A 16 15.76 20.22 -30.04
CA TYR A 16 16.17 21.18 -29.02
C TYR A 16 17.70 21.19 -28.93
N VAL A 17 18.27 22.36 -29.19
CA VAL A 17 19.70 22.67 -29.04
C VAL A 17 19.98 23.07 -27.59
N ASN A 18 20.93 22.37 -26.96
CA ASN A 18 21.53 22.74 -25.69
C ASN A 18 22.41 23.99 -25.86
N GLY A 19 22.17 25.01 -25.04
CA GLY A 19 23.03 26.20 -24.93
C GLY A 19 23.36 26.48 -23.47
N ALA A 20 24.52 26.00 -23.02
CA ALA A 20 25.14 26.41 -21.77
C ALA A 20 25.72 27.82 -21.92
N SER A 21 25.52 28.68 -20.92
CA SER A 21 26.38 29.83 -20.70
C SER A 21 26.59 30.08 -19.21
N SER A 22 27.85 29.95 -18.83
CA SER A 22 28.47 30.43 -17.61
C SER A 22 28.42 31.96 -17.54
N GLN A 23 28.06 32.54 -16.40
CA GLN A 23 28.65 33.80 -15.97
C GLN A 23 28.90 33.82 -14.45
N GLN A 24 30.03 34.44 -14.15
CA GLN A 24 30.79 34.47 -12.93
C GLN A 24 30.94 35.95 -12.55
N SER A 25 30.56 36.34 -11.33
CA SER A 25 31.04 37.53 -10.61
C SER A 25 30.43 37.50 -9.19
N SER A 26 31.20 37.33 -8.11
CA SER A 26 32.17 38.24 -7.49
C SER A 26 31.56 39.11 -6.37
N PHE A 27 31.92 38.74 -5.14
CA PHE A 27 32.18 39.55 -3.93
C PHE A 27 31.05 40.33 -3.22
N GLY A 28 30.93 40.04 -1.93
CA GLY A 28 30.22 40.85 -0.94
C GLY A 28 30.09 40.10 0.39
N GLY A 29 31.17 40.05 1.18
CA GLY A 29 31.19 39.36 2.47
C GLY A 29 30.46 40.12 3.56
N VAL A 30 29.92 39.37 4.53
CA VAL A 30 29.79 39.82 5.92
C VAL A 30 30.02 38.63 6.85
N SER A 31 30.68 38.94 7.95
CA SER A 31 31.42 38.14 8.91
C SER A 31 30.64 37.16 9.78
N ALA A 32 31.35 36.09 10.15
CA ALA A 32 31.06 35.15 11.22
C ALA A 32 30.89 35.81 12.59
N ALA A 33 29.95 35.28 13.38
CA ALA A 33 29.97 35.37 14.84
C ALA A 33 30.11 33.95 15.40
N ALA A 34 31.22 33.74 16.09
CA ALA A 34 31.61 32.48 16.69
C ALA A 34 30.72 32.13 17.88
N ASN A 35 30.37 30.84 17.92
CA ASN A 35 29.75 30.15 19.03
C ASN A 35 30.87 29.65 19.95
N THR A 36 30.93 30.15 21.18
CA THR A 36 31.74 29.56 22.26
C THR A 36 30.95 29.64 23.56
N ASN A 37 30.44 28.50 24.02
CA ASN A 37 30.35 28.22 25.45
C ASN A 37 30.55 26.73 25.67
N ALA A 38 31.69 26.42 26.27
CA ALA A 38 32.04 25.14 26.85
C ALA A 38 31.61 25.12 28.32
N LEU A 39 31.01 24.02 28.76
CA LEU A 39 30.95 23.47 30.13
C LEU A 39 30.15 22.16 29.96
N GLY A 40 30.64 20.94 30.18
CA GLY A 40 31.59 20.48 31.18
C GLY A 40 30.82 19.71 32.24
N THR A 41 30.41 18.46 31.97
CA THR A 41 30.06 17.47 33.00
C THR A 41 30.20 16.04 32.47
N THR A 42 31.16 15.34 33.07
CA THR A 42 31.35 13.89 33.05
C THR A 42 30.24 13.17 33.81
N SER A 43 29.63 12.14 33.21
CA SER A 43 29.02 11.04 33.96
C SER A 43 29.18 9.71 33.21
N THR A 44 30.03 8.87 33.76
CA THR A 44 30.15 7.44 33.48
C THR A 44 28.98 6.70 34.12
N THR A 45 28.21 5.95 33.35
CA THR A 45 27.45 4.78 33.86
C THR A 45 27.49 3.63 32.85
N ASN A 46 27.87 2.48 33.38
CA ASN A 46 27.86 1.17 32.74
C ASN A 46 26.42 0.70 32.44
N SER A 47 26.22 0.10 31.27
CA SER A 47 25.08 -0.80 31.03
C SER A 47 25.57 -2.05 30.32
N ALA A 48 25.84 -3.09 31.10
CA ALA A 48 26.05 -4.44 30.62
C ALA A 48 24.71 -5.15 30.41
N ALA A 49 24.67 -5.94 29.33
CA ALA A 49 23.87 -7.15 29.10
C ALA A 49 22.33 -7.09 29.15
N ASN A 50 21.70 -7.41 28.00
CA ASN A 50 20.61 -8.39 27.98
C ASN A 50 20.51 -9.10 26.61
N THR A 51 21.52 -9.92 26.29
CA THR A 51 21.48 -10.91 25.20
C THR A 51 21.32 -12.29 25.83
N GLY A 52 20.08 -12.70 26.11
CA GLY A 52 19.81 -14.01 26.71
C GLY A 52 18.47 -14.65 26.34
N ALA A 53 17.53 -13.91 25.75
CA ALA A 53 16.17 -14.43 25.55
C ALA A 53 15.95 -15.11 24.17
N PHE A 54 16.88 -15.03 23.22
CA PHE A 54 16.66 -15.53 21.85
C PHE A 54 17.31 -16.89 21.55
N SER A 55 18.29 -17.33 22.35
CA SER A 55 18.96 -18.62 22.14
C SER A 55 18.22 -19.81 22.76
N GLU A 56 17.36 -19.60 23.76
CA GLU A 56 16.60 -20.70 24.38
C GLU A 56 15.35 -21.09 23.58
N LEU A 57 14.77 -20.17 22.81
CA LEU A 57 13.59 -20.47 21.97
C LEU A 57 13.95 -21.32 20.75
N LEU A 58 15.17 -21.17 20.22
CA LEU A 58 15.65 -21.88 19.03
C LEU A 58 16.05 -23.33 19.32
N ASN A 59 16.49 -23.64 20.55
CA ASN A 59 16.77 -25.01 20.99
C ASN A 59 15.50 -25.82 21.29
N MET A 60 14.35 -25.17 21.48
CA MET A 60 13.09 -25.86 21.79
C MET A 60 12.30 -26.31 20.54
N MET A 61 12.67 -25.85 19.33
CA MET A 61 11.95 -26.17 18.08
C MET A 61 12.67 -27.18 17.16
N MET A 62 13.85 -27.69 17.51
CA MET A 62 14.60 -28.67 16.68
C MET A 62 14.76 -30.06 17.32
N GLY A 63 14.02 -30.37 18.39
CA GLY A 63 14.14 -31.63 19.12
C GLY A 63 12.89 -32.50 19.08
N MET A 64 12.49 -33.03 17.92
CA MET A 64 11.57 -34.17 17.73
C MET A 64 11.39 -34.38 16.21
N GLY A 65 11.66 -35.49 15.55
CA GLY A 65 12.18 -36.80 15.93
C GLY A 65 12.19 -37.62 14.64
N THR A 66 13.34 -38.19 14.29
CA THR A 66 13.48 -39.24 13.29
C THR A 66 12.95 -40.55 13.87
N LEU A 67 12.01 -41.22 13.21
CA LEU A 67 11.95 -42.69 13.24
C LEU A 67 11.22 -43.27 12.02
N SER A 68 11.82 -44.34 11.53
CA SER A 68 11.63 -45.13 10.32
C SER A 68 10.49 -46.17 10.37
N GLY A 69 10.06 -46.64 9.19
CA GLY A 69 9.31 -47.90 8.96
C GLY A 69 8.68 -47.91 7.56
N ILE A 70 9.31 -48.50 6.54
CA ILE A 70 9.14 -49.89 6.05
C ILE A 70 7.66 -50.25 5.77
N GLY A 71 7.34 -50.46 4.49
CA GLY A 71 6.05 -50.95 4.00
C GLY A 71 6.08 -51.12 2.48
N ASP A 72 6.66 -52.23 2.06
CA ASP A 72 6.65 -52.80 0.71
C ASP A 72 5.22 -53.21 0.28
N PHE A 73 4.79 -52.86 -0.93
CA PHE A 73 3.72 -53.58 -1.62
C PHE A 73 3.88 -53.50 -3.15
N SER A 74 4.27 -54.64 -3.70
CA SER A 74 4.27 -55.01 -5.11
C SER A 74 2.85 -55.23 -5.67
N GLY A 75 2.67 -54.96 -6.97
CA GLY A 75 1.61 -55.57 -7.80
C GLY A 75 1.23 -54.67 -8.99
N THR A 76 1.84 -54.82 -10.18
CA THR A 76 1.48 -55.70 -11.32
C THR A 76 0.16 -55.40 -12.05
N GLY A 77 0.28 -55.17 -13.37
CA GLY A 77 -0.78 -55.26 -14.40
C GLY A 77 -1.30 -53.89 -14.84
N GLY A 78 -1.41 -53.50 -16.11
CA GLY A 78 -1.29 -54.22 -17.37
C GLY A 78 -2.10 -53.46 -18.44
N THR A 79 -1.41 -53.03 -19.50
CA THR A 79 -1.81 -52.98 -20.92
C THR A 79 -3.13 -52.35 -21.43
N SER A 80 -2.96 -51.70 -22.59
CA SER A 80 -3.91 -51.41 -23.70
C SER A 80 -4.94 -50.30 -23.47
N GLY A 81 -5.25 -49.40 -24.40
CA GLY A 81 -4.95 -49.28 -25.82
C GLY A 81 -6.17 -48.67 -26.51
N SER A 82 -5.95 -47.73 -27.46
CA SER A 82 -6.84 -47.36 -28.58
C SER A 82 -8.25 -46.78 -28.24
N SER A 83 -8.59 -45.50 -28.50
CA SER A 83 -8.69 -44.70 -29.73
C SER A 83 -10.10 -44.59 -30.34
N TYR A 84 -10.51 -43.34 -30.59
CA TYR A 84 -11.51 -42.80 -31.55
C TYR A 84 -13.03 -42.93 -31.36
N THR A 85 -13.68 -41.85 -31.87
CA THR A 85 -15.11 -41.62 -32.12
C THR A 85 -15.95 -41.27 -30.88
N ASP A 86 -16.94 -40.39 -30.90
CA ASP A 86 -17.54 -39.62 -31.97
C ASP A 86 -18.24 -38.39 -31.36
N ALA A 87 -18.50 -37.40 -32.22
CA ALA A 87 -19.30 -36.23 -31.92
C ALA A 87 -20.77 -36.59 -31.62
N LEU A 88 -21.41 -35.92 -30.66
CA LEU A 88 -22.82 -35.55 -30.82
C LEU A 88 -23.26 -34.43 -29.86
N MET A 89 -23.92 -33.43 -30.45
CA MET A 89 -24.64 -32.36 -29.77
C MET A 89 -25.86 -32.91 -29.00
N GLY A 90 -26.20 -32.28 -27.88
CA GLY A 90 -27.45 -32.56 -27.16
C GLY A 90 -27.72 -31.56 -26.05
N MET A 91 -28.33 -30.42 -26.41
CA MET A 91 -29.05 -29.57 -25.47
C MET A 91 -30.26 -30.32 -24.91
N GLY A 92 -30.49 -30.21 -23.60
CA GLY A 92 -31.84 -30.35 -23.03
C GLY A 92 -31.91 -31.05 -21.68
N GLY A 93 -32.23 -30.27 -20.64
CA GLY A 93 -33.35 -30.61 -19.77
C GLY A 93 -33.06 -31.25 -18.42
N SER A 94 -33.54 -30.54 -17.39
CA SER A 94 -34.12 -31.03 -16.12
C SER A 94 -33.22 -31.70 -15.07
N SER A 95 -33.02 -30.92 -13.99
CA SER A 95 -33.42 -31.25 -12.61
C SER A 95 -33.45 -32.73 -12.20
N SER A 96 -32.50 -33.15 -11.35
CA SER A 96 -32.77 -33.48 -9.94
C SER A 96 -31.54 -34.14 -9.28
N LEU A 97 -31.55 -34.06 -7.95
CA LEU A 97 -31.19 -35.15 -7.03
C LEU A 97 -29.76 -35.18 -6.45
N PHE A 98 -29.73 -34.91 -5.14
CA PHE A 98 -28.82 -35.34 -4.08
C PHE A 98 -27.42 -35.87 -4.44
N GLY A 99 -26.41 -35.17 -3.93
CA GLY A 99 -25.04 -35.65 -3.78
C GLY A 99 -24.29 -34.81 -2.74
N MET A 100 -24.67 -34.93 -1.46
CA MET A 100 -23.81 -34.51 -0.35
C MET A 100 -22.66 -35.52 -0.26
N GLY A 101 -21.53 -35.15 -0.86
CA GLY A 101 -20.25 -35.83 -0.74
C GLY A 101 -19.36 -35.07 0.25
N ASP A 102 -19.27 -35.65 1.43
CA ASP A 102 -18.17 -35.58 2.39
C ASP A 102 -16.82 -35.10 1.81
N MET A 103 -16.32 -33.97 2.32
CA MET A 103 -14.89 -33.68 2.31
C MET A 103 -14.46 -33.24 3.71
N GLY A 104 -13.99 -34.24 4.45
CA GLY A 104 -13.13 -34.07 5.61
C GLY A 104 -11.95 -33.14 5.29
N GLY A 105 -11.88 -32.06 6.06
CA GLY A 105 -10.77 -31.10 6.11
C GLY A 105 -10.57 -30.56 7.52
N GLY A 106 -10.80 -31.42 8.52
CA GLY A 106 -10.59 -31.11 9.93
C GLY A 106 -9.10 -31.12 10.26
N ASN A 107 -8.41 -30.02 9.93
CA ASN A 107 -7.12 -29.63 10.53
C ASN A 107 -6.84 -28.11 10.36
N ASN A 108 -7.50 -27.43 9.40
CA ASN A 108 -7.27 -25.99 9.19
C ASN A 108 -8.19 -25.08 10.04
N MET A 109 -9.38 -25.56 10.45
CA MET A 109 -10.27 -24.78 11.32
C MET A 109 -9.80 -24.74 12.78
N MET A 110 -9.09 -25.77 13.26
CA MET A 110 -8.47 -25.74 14.59
C MET A 110 -7.32 -24.74 14.67
N MET A 111 -6.54 -24.55 13.60
CA MET A 111 -5.45 -23.58 13.57
C MET A 111 -5.97 -22.14 13.45
N MET A 112 -7.05 -21.91 12.69
CA MET A 112 -7.75 -20.61 12.68
C MET A 112 -8.48 -20.34 14.00
N MET A 113 -9.11 -21.34 14.63
CA MET A 113 -9.69 -21.16 15.96
C MET A 113 -8.60 -20.92 17.01
N LEU A 114 -7.42 -21.54 16.91
CA LEU A 114 -6.32 -21.30 17.84
C LEU A 114 -5.73 -19.89 17.65
N LEU A 115 -5.63 -19.39 16.42
CA LEU A 115 -5.24 -18.00 16.13
C LEU A 115 -6.31 -16.99 16.58
N LEU A 116 -7.61 -17.30 16.44
CA LEU A 116 -8.71 -16.49 16.96
C LEU A 116 -8.81 -16.55 18.50
N LEU A 117 -8.49 -17.68 19.13
CA LEU A 117 -8.49 -17.84 20.58
C LEU A 117 -7.26 -17.17 21.21
N LEU A 118 -6.11 -17.19 20.53
CA LEU A 118 -4.92 -16.45 20.94
C LEU A 118 -5.08 -14.94 20.71
N ALA A 119 -5.81 -14.51 19.68
CA ALA A 119 -6.20 -13.11 19.49
C ALA A 119 -7.31 -12.66 20.46
N SER A 120 -8.18 -13.58 20.90
CA SER A 120 -9.24 -13.33 21.90
C SER A 120 -8.77 -13.38 23.35
N GLN A 121 -7.56 -13.86 23.62
CA GLN A 121 -6.99 -13.86 24.98
C GLN A 121 -6.21 -12.58 25.32
N ASN A 122 -6.04 -11.65 24.37
CA ASN A 122 -5.46 -10.34 24.64
C ASN A 122 -6.50 -9.26 25.00
N SER A 123 -7.74 -9.66 25.23
CA SER A 123 -8.84 -8.78 25.65
C SER A 123 -9.60 -9.39 26.83
N ASN A 124 -8.91 -9.66 27.94
CA ASN A 124 -9.52 -9.67 29.28
C ASN A 124 -8.43 -9.59 30.34
N GLY A 125 -8.04 -8.35 30.67
CA GLY A 125 -7.23 -8.06 31.84
C GLY A 125 -8.02 -8.30 33.12
N GLN A 126 -8.05 -9.53 33.61
CA GLN A 126 -8.36 -9.86 35.00
C GLN A 126 -7.64 -11.15 35.39
N ASN A 127 -6.36 -11.06 35.75
CA ASN A 127 -5.66 -12.04 36.59
C ASN A 127 -4.45 -11.36 37.24
N ASN A 128 -4.71 -10.36 38.08
CA ASN A 128 -3.74 -9.81 39.02
C ASN A 128 -4.45 -9.48 40.34
N SER A 129 -4.84 -10.50 41.11
CA SER A 129 -5.48 -10.27 42.42
C SER A 129 -5.17 -11.32 43.50
N LEU A 130 -4.10 -12.11 43.38
CA LEU A 130 -3.70 -13.01 44.48
C LEU A 130 -2.31 -12.75 45.06
N LEU A 131 -1.43 -12.05 44.35
CA LEU A 131 -0.05 -11.79 44.81
C LEU A 131 0.16 -10.39 45.43
N SER A 132 -0.80 -9.47 45.24
CA SER A 132 -0.77 -8.09 45.78
C SER A 132 -1.21 -7.99 47.25
N MET A 133 -1.90 -9.01 47.78
CA MET A 133 -2.29 -9.05 49.21
C MET A 133 -1.15 -9.45 50.15
N LEU A 134 0.02 -9.88 49.65
CA LEU A 134 1.11 -10.38 50.48
C LEU A 134 2.27 -9.40 50.71
N THR A 135 2.35 -8.27 49.97
CA THR A 135 3.54 -7.40 50.02
C THR A 135 3.28 -5.96 50.45
N GLY A 136 2.06 -5.61 50.89
CA GLY A 136 1.79 -4.39 51.66
C GLY A 136 2.40 -3.10 51.09
N ASN A 137 2.44 -2.94 49.76
CA ASN A 137 3.05 -1.78 49.12
C ASN A 137 2.00 -1.01 48.31
N THR A 138 1.39 -0.03 48.96
CA THR A 138 0.53 0.97 48.31
C THR A 138 1.38 1.90 47.46
N ALA A 139 1.49 1.60 46.16
CA ALA A 139 1.99 2.54 45.16
C ALA A 139 0.93 2.71 44.06
N ALA A 140 0.68 3.97 43.74
CA ALA A 140 -0.37 4.49 42.88
C ALA A 140 -0.65 3.67 41.61
N ASN A 141 -1.88 3.21 41.52
CA ASN A 141 -2.55 2.79 40.31
C ASN A 141 -2.73 4.01 39.38
N THR A 142 -1.80 4.21 38.45
CA THR A 142 -2.03 5.08 37.30
C THR A 142 -2.63 4.23 36.18
N ASN A 143 -3.90 4.52 35.88
CA ASN A 143 -4.65 4.10 34.71
C ASN A 143 -3.78 3.93 33.45
N THR A 144 -3.47 2.70 33.07
CA THR A 144 -3.24 2.35 31.67
C THR A 144 -4.59 2.34 30.97
N SER A 145 -5.11 3.53 30.71
CA SER A 145 -6.00 3.72 29.58
C SER A 145 -5.19 3.40 28.33
N ASN A 146 -5.67 2.46 27.52
CA ASN A 146 -5.37 2.41 26.10
C ASN A 146 -5.90 3.71 25.45
N THR A 147 -5.24 4.83 25.73
CA THR A 147 -5.33 6.00 24.88
C THR A 147 -4.60 5.62 23.62
N MET A 148 -5.36 5.31 22.57
CA MET A 148 -4.92 5.62 21.22
C MET A 148 -4.23 6.97 21.32
N ASN A 149 -2.92 7.00 21.07
CA ASN A 149 -2.20 8.24 20.87
C ASN A 149 -3.06 9.05 19.91
N GLN A 150 -3.71 10.11 20.42
CA GLN A 150 -4.20 11.18 19.58
C GLN A 150 -3.05 11.42 18.61
N MET A 151 -3.28 11.23 17.30
CA MET A 151 -2.27 11.36 16.26
C MET A 151 -1.51 12.66 16.53
N GLN A 152 -0.39 12.56 17.26
CA GLN A 152 0.38 13.75 17.59
C GLN A 152 0.97 14.12 16.24
N PRO A 153 0.62 15.31 15.70
CA PRO A 153 1.14 15.70 14.40
C PRO A 153 2.65 15.59 14.49
N VAL A 154 3.26 14.90 13.52
CA VAL A 154 4.72 14.90 13.38
C VAL A 154 5.13 16.38 13.38
N SER A 155 5.93 16.76 14.39
CA SER A 155 6.26 18.15 14.67
C SER A 155 6.75 18.84 13.41
N GLY A 156 5.97 19.78 12.86
CA GLY A 156 6.32 20.56 11.68
C GLY A 156 5.28 20.64 10.56
N TYR A 157 4.33 19.69 10.45
CA TYR A 157 3.30 19.72 9.39
C TYR A 157 1.91 20.09 9.93
N THR A 158 1.73 21.35 10.32
CA THR A 158 0.40 21.98 10.45
C THR A 158 -0.04 22.47 9.07
N SER A 159 -1.29 22.22 8.67
CA SER A 159 -1.85 22.43 7.31
C SER A 159 -1.95 23.90 6.82
N GLY A 160 -1.08 24.80 7.29
CA GLY A 160 -1.14 26.24 6.99
C GLY A 160 0.06 26.81 6.23
N ASN A 161 1.17 26.07 6.11
CA ASN A 161 2.33 26.43 5.30
C ASN A 161 2.87 25.15 4.65
N VAL A 162 2.25 24.73 3.55
CA VAL A 162 2.71 23.56 2.82
C VAL A 162 3.89 23.98 1.98
N ASP A 163 5.09 23.54 2.38
CA ASP A 163 6.27 23.67 1.54
C ASP A 163 6.19 22.64 0.42
N TYR A 164 5.94 23.12 -0.81
CA TYR A 164 5.99 22.28 -2.01
C TYR A 164 7.43 22.05 -2.52
N THR A 165 8.46 22.39 -1.74
CA THR A 165 9.85 22.09 -2.10
C THR A 165 10.00 20.61 -2.42
N GLY A 166 10.39 20.32 -3.66
CA GLY A 166 10.54 18.95 -4.17
C GLY A 166 9.28 18.37 -4.86
N ILE A 167 8.11 19.04 -4.78
CA ILE A 167 6.89 18.61 -5.48
C ILE A 167 6.70 19.47 -6.73
N PRO A 168 6.96 18.95 -7.94
CA PRO A 168 6.85 19.73 -9.16
C PRO A 168 5.40 19.98 -9.54
N LYS A 169 5.15 21.13 -10.19
CA LYS A 169 3.83 21.48 -10.72
C LYS A 169 3.37 20.50 -11.81
N ASN A 170 4.30 20.05 -12.64
CA ASN A 170 4.00 19.24 -13.82
C ASN A 170 3.76 17.78 -13.46
N PRO A 171 2.61 17.17 -13.78
CA PRO A 171 2.25 15.83 -13.32
C PRO A 171 3.17 14.69 -13.78
N TRP A 172 3.88 14.86 -14.90
CA TRP A 172 4.84 13.86 -15.43
C TRP A 172 6.21 13.91 -14.75
N GLU A 173 6.49 14.96 -13.97
CA GLU A 173 7.74 15.10 -13.23
C GLU A 173 7.65 14.38 -11.89
N VAL A 174 8.75 13.75 -11.48
CA VAL A 174 8.84 12.99 -10.23
C VAL A 174 8.78 13.94 -9.02
N ALA A 175 7.89 13.66 -8.07
CA ALA A 175 7.91 14.32 -6.77
C ALA A 175 9.00 13.73 -5.85
N ASN A 176 9.76 14.62 -5.22
CA ASN A 176 10.75 14.32 -4.18
C ASN A 176 10.15 14.73 -2.83
N ALA A 177 9.33 13.85 -2.27
CA ALA A 177 8.66 14.06 -0.99
C ALA A 177 9.68 14.21 0.15
N ALA A 178 9.53 15.26 0.96
CA ALA A 178 10.38 15.51 2.12
C ALA A 178 10.09 14.52 3.26
N LEU A 179 8.82 14.18 3.45
CA LEU A 179 8.39 13.17 4.41
C LEU A 179 8.25 11.81 3.73
N THR A 180 8.76 10.78 4.38
CA THR A 180 8.63 9.39 3.94
C THR A 180 8.17 8.50 5.09
N ASN A 181 7.61 7.34 4.74
CA ASN A 181 7.18 6.33 5.71
C ASN A 181 7.62 4.94 5.23
N LEU A 182 8.94 4.79 5.16
CA LEU A 182 9.60 3.65 4.54
C LEU A 182 9.40 2.35 5.34
N PRO A 183 9.60 1.17 4.71
CA PRO A 183 9.65 -0.10 5.44
C PRO A 183 10.57 -0.04 6.67
N GLY A 184 10.11 -0.58 7.80
CA GLY A 184 10.81 -0.52 9.10
C GLY A 184 10.57 0.76 9.92
N GLN A 185 9.98 1.81 9.33
CA GLN A 185 9.66 3.07 10.01
C GLN A 185 8.15 3.40 9.98
N ARG A 186 7.34 2.42 9.56
CA ARG A 186 5.92 2.60 9.29
C ARG A 186 5.13 2.94 10.56
N SER A 187 4.37 4.03 10.51
CA SER A 187 3.35 4.34 11.50
C SER A 187 2.14 5.04 10.86
N ALA A 188 0.95 4.92 11.47
CA ALA A 188 -0.23 5.63 11.01
C ALA A 188 -0.05 7.16 11.00
N ALA A 189 0.61 7.71 12.02
CA ALA A 189 0.86 9.14 12.13
C ALA A 189 1.79 9.65 11.02
N THR A 190 2.88 8.94 10.76
CA THR A 190 3.81 9.26 9.67
C THR A 190 3.14 9.09 8.31
N TYR A 191 2.36 8.02 8.10
CA TYR A 191 1.60 7.83 6.86
C TYR A 191 0.63 9.01 6.63
N ARG A 192 -0.10 9.43 7.66
CA ARG A 192 -0.97 10.60 7.56
C ARG A 192 -0.19 11.87 7.20
N ALA A 193 0.96 12.10 7.82
CA ALA A 193 1.81 13.24 7.50
C ALA A 193 2.32 13.19 6.06
N VAL A 194 2.67 12.01 5.55
CA VAL A 194 3.05 11.80 4.14
C VAL A 194 1.92 12.20 3.20
N LEU A 195 0.68 11.79 3.46
CA LEU A 195 -0.46 12.16 2.61
C LEU A 195 -0.74 13.67 2.65
N ASN A 196 -0.69 14.26 3.85
CA ASN A 196 -0.92 15.69 4.07
C ASN A 196 0.11 16.56 3.35
N GLN A 197 1.36 16.10 3.20
CA GLN A 197 2.42 16.91 2.58
C GLN A 197 2.13 17.27 1.13
N PHE A 198 1.38 16.42 0.43
CA PHE A 198 1.01 16.63 -0.95
C PHE A 198 -0.10 17.67 -1.09
N ASP A 199 -0.86 17.93 -0.01
CA ASP A 199 -1.91 18.92 0.05
C ASP A 199 -2.84 18.84 -1.17
N VAL A 200 -3.39 17.64 -1.36
CA VAL A 200 -4.10 17.25 -2.58
C VAL A 200 -5.27 18.17 -2.92
N GLU A 201 -5.82 18.86 -1.92
CA GLU A 201 -6.95 19.79 -2.06
C GLU A 201 -6.57 21.11 -2.73
N ASN A 202 -5.33 21.58 -2.55
CA ASN A 202 -4.91 22.91 -2.99
C ASN A 202 -3.72 22.90 -3.96
N ASN A 203 -2.95 21.80 -4.00
CA ASN A 203 -1.74 21.73 -4.81
C ASN A 203 -2.10 21.72 -6.32
N PRO A 204 -1.59 22.70 -7.11
CA PRO A 204 -1.89 22.80 -8.54
C PRO A 204 -1.54 21.56 -9.37
N ARG A 205 -0.61 20.72 -8.88
CA ARG A 205 -0.24 19.45 -9.51
C ARG A 205 -1.43 18.49 -9.65
N TYR A 206 -2.38 18.53 -8.71
CA TYR A 206 -3.53 17.64 -8.66
C TYR A 206 -4.84 18.30 -9.07
N ALA A 207 -4.79 19.58 -9.44
CA ALA A 207 -5.97 20.32 -9.87
C ALA A 207 -6.65 19.57 -11.03
N VAL A 208 -7.99 19.49 -10.99
CA VAL A 208 -8.77 18.98 -12.11
C VAL A 208 -8.65 19.93 -13.31
N ASN A 209 -8.91 19.42 -14.50
CA ASN A 209 -9.05 20.24 -15.70
C ASN A 209 -7.78 21.01 -16.14
N GLN A 210 -6.58 20.48 -15.86
CA GLN A 210 -5.34 21.13 -16.30
C GLN A 210 -5.12 21.03 -17.81
N LYS A 211 -5.63 19.97 -18.46
CA LYS A 211 -5.49 19.73 -19.91
C LYS A 211 -6.81 19.89 -20.68
N GLY A 212 -7.95 19.96 -20.01
CA GLY A 212 -9.25 20.14 -20.66
C GLY A 212 -10.41 19.96 -19.69
N GLU A 213 -11.58 19.61 -20.20
CA GLU A 213 -12.71 19.26 -19.33
C GLU A 213 -12.67 17.76 -18.99
N GLY A 214 -12.65 17.45 -17.70
CA GLY A 214 -12.80 16.08 -17.19
C GLY A 214 -11.50 15.35 -16.84
N ASP A 215 -10.31 15.94 -17.05
CA ASP A 215 -9.06 15.32 -16.60
C ASP A 215 -8.91 15.40 -15.07
N THR A 216 -8.45 14.28 -14.51
CA THR A 216 -8.15 14.10 -13.09
C THR A 216 -6.79 13.44 -12.95
N TYR A 217 -6.17 13.59 -11.78
CA TYR A 217 -4.77 13.23 -11.56
C TYR A 217 -4.63 12.20 -10.43
N CYS A 218 -5.63 11.32 -10.32
CA CYS A 218 -5.70 10.32 -9.26
C CYS A 218 -4.53 9.32 -9.29
N ASN A 219 -4.09 8.91 -10.49
CA ASN A 219 -2.90 8.08 -10.66
C ASN A 219 -1.61 8.82 -10.27
N ILE A 220 -1.51 10.12 -10.53
CA ILE A 220 -0.33 10.93 -10.16
C ILE A 220 -0.24 11.07 -8.64
N TYR A 221 -1.35 11.40 -7.99
CA TYR A 221 -1.38 11.47 -6.52
C TYR A 221 -1.01 10.14 -5.87
N VAL A 222 -1.54 9.02 -6.37
CA VAL A 222 -1.20 7.68 -5.87
C VAL A 222 0.26 7.34 -6.16
N TRP A 223 0.79 7.70 -7.33
CA TRP A 223 2.21 7.52 -7.65
C TRP A 223 3.11 8.25 -6.65
N ASP A 224 2.88 9.54 -6.44
CA ASP A 224 3.69 10.36 -5.54
C ASP A 224 3.61 9.85 -4.09
N ALA A 225 2.40 9.55 -3.62
CA ALA A 225 2.17 9.03 -2.28
C ALA A 225 2.83 7.66 -2.08
N THR A 226 2.62 6.71 -2.99
CA THR A 226 3.21 5.36 -2.85
C THR A 226 4.74 5.39 -2.96
N ARG A 227 5.31 6.28 -3.77
CA ARG A 227 6.76 6.51 -3.84
C ARG A 227 7.31 7.04 -2.50
N ALA A 228 6.66 8.02 -1.88
CA ALA A 228 7.02 8.53 -0.55
C ALA A 228 6.90 7.45 0.56
N MET A 229 6.09 6.43 0.33
CA MET A 229 5.93 5.28 1.22
C MET A 229 6.91 4.13 0.94
N GLY A 230 7.81 4.29 -0.04
CA GLY A 230 8.75 3.25 -0.47
C GLY A 230 8.09 2.02 -1.10
N ALA A 231 6.93 2.21 -1.72
CA ALA A 231 6.05 1.16 -2.24
C ALA A 231 5.48 1.55 -3.62
N GLU A 232 6.31 2.13 -4.50
CA GLU A 232 5.86 2.80 -5.71
C GLU A 232 4.90 1.96 -6.57
N ILE A 233 3.70 2.50 -6.83
CA ILE A 233 2.88 2.12 -7.97
C ILE A 233 3.37 2.93 -9.17
N PRO A 234 3.82 2.30 -10.26
CA PRO A 234 4.52 3.00 -11.33
C PRO A 234 3.61 3.95 -12.10
N HIS A 235 4.17 5.09 -12.50
CA HIS A 235 3.57 5.96 -13.51
C HIS A 235 3.87 5.51 -14.93
N TYR A 236 5.06 4.94 -15.16
CA TYR A 236 5.49 4.37 -16.44
C TYR A 236 5.91 2.92 -16.29
N ILE A 237 5.58 2.09 -17.27
CA ILE A 237 6.04 0.69 -17.34
C ILE A 237 6.61 0.35 -18.71
N ASP A 238 7.49 -0.64 -18.74
CA ASP A 238 7.86 -1.34 -19.96
C ASP A 238 6.69 -2.22 -20.45
N ASN A 239 6.27 -2.04 -21.70
CA ASN A 239 5.07 -2.67 -22.25
C ASN A 239 5.19 -4.19 -22.42
N THR A 240 6.41 -4.72 -22.42
CA THR A 240 6.66 -6.14 -22.60
C THR A 240 6.73 -6.85 -21.25
N THR A 241 7.40 -6.23 -20.29
CA THR A 241 7.73 -6.87 -19.01
C THR A 241 6.84 -6.43 -17.85
N GLY A 242 6.15 -5.29 -17.97
CA GLY A 242 5.41 -4.67 -16.87
C GLY A 242 6.30 -4.00 -15.82
N ALA A 243 7.62 -3.95 -16.04
CA ALA A 243 8.58 -3.41 -15.09
C ALA A 243 8.46 -1.88 -14.99
N PRO A 244 8.51 -1.29 -13.77
CA PRO A 244 8.53 0.16 -13.56
C PRO A 244 9.65 0.87 -14.32
N LYS A 245 9.35 2.07 -14.85
CA LYS A 245 10.31 2.96 -15.53
C LYS A 245 10.22 4.38 -14.99
N SER A 246 11.35 5.09 -15.05
CA SER A 246 11.46 6.47 -14.53
C SER A 246 10.83 7.53 -15.43
N SER A 247 10.64 7.23 -16.72
CA SER A 247 10.13 8.17 -17.72
C SER A 247 9.60 7.41 -18.94
N GLY A 248 8.78 8.08 -19.75
CA GLY A 248 8.33 7.57 -21.06
C GLY A 248 9.47 7.34 -22.06
N GLY A 249 9.15 6.66 -23.15
CA GLY A 249 10.09 6.29 -24.20
C GLY A 249 9.52 5.25 -25.17
N ALA A 250 10.35 4.78 -26.10
CA ALA A 250 9.95 3.68 -26.98
C ALA A 250 9.62 2.44 -26.15
N TYR A 251 8.46 1.83 -26.41
CA TYR A 251 7.94 0.66 -25.68
C TYR A 251 7.62 0.89 -24.20
N ILE A 252 7.52 2.15 -23.78
CA ILE A 252 7.12 2.53 -22.42
C ILE A 252 5.76 3.21 -22.49
N SER A 253 4.81 2.74 -21.68
CA SER A 253 3.50 3.36 -21.54
C SER A 253 3.38 4.09 -20.21
N GLU A 254 2.74 5.26 -20.26
CA GLU A 254 2.18 5.94 -19.08
C GLU A 254 0.92 5.22 -18.65
N LEU A 255 0.76 4.95 -17.36
CA LEU A 255 -0.40 4.22 -16.86
C LEU A 255 -1.57 5.15 -16.52
N THR A 256 -2.71 4.92 -17.17
CA THR A 256 -4.02 5.40 -16.71
C THR A 256 -4.48 4.65 -15.45
N ALA A 257 -5.50 5.15 -14.76
CA ALA A 257 -6.07 4.45 -13.58
C ALA A 257 -6.56 3.01 -13.89
N ASN A 258 -7.08 2.77 -15.10
CA ASN A 258 -7.48 1.43 -15.55
C ASN A 258 -6.29 0.50 -15.76
N GLU A 259 -5.18 1.04 -16.25
CA GLU A 259 -3.97 0.26 -16.49
C GLU A 259 -3.20 0.02 -15.19
N VAL A 260 -3.21 0.96 -14.23
CA VAL A 260 -2.73 0.71 -12.86
C VAL A 260 -3.51 -0.44 -12.22
N ASN A 261 -4.84 -0.48 -12.33
CA ASN A 261 -5.62 -1.61 -11.81
C ASN A 261 -5.18 -2.94 -12.46
N THR A 262 -4.95 -2.92 -13.78
CA THR A 262 -4.47 -4.10 -14.50
C THR A 262 -3.10 -4.52 -14.00
N TRP A 263 -2.17 -3.57 -13.87
CA TRP A 263 -0.82 -3.80 -13.36
C TRP A 263 -0.82 -4.35 -11.92
N LEU A 264 -1.65 -3.81 -11.02
CA LEU A 264 -1.79 -4.33 -9.65
C LEU A 264 -2.24 -5.79 -9.63
N ASN A 265 -3.12 -6.18 -10.55
CA ASN A 265 -3.62 -7.55 -10.66
C ASN A 265 -2.63 -8.51 -11.35
N THR A 266 -1.76 -8.02 -12.24
CA THR A 266 -0.87 -8.90 -13.04
C THR A 266 0.58 -8.91 -12.59
N HIS A 267 1.09 -7.77 -12.10
CA HIS A 267 2.48 -7.57 -11.70
C HIS A 267 2.62 -7.14 -10.23
N GLY A 268 1.56 -6.61 -9.62
CA GLY A 268 1.59 -6.06 -8.26
C GLY A 268 2.21 -7.01 -7.23
N GLU A 269 1.87 -8.30 -7.27
CA GLU A 269 2.40 -9.30 -6.32
C GLU A 269 3.93 -9.41 -6.37
N ALA A 270 4.50 -9.42 -7.58
CA ALA A 270 5.95 -9.44 -7.77
C ALA A 270 6.64 -8.16 -7.25
N HIS A 271 5.85 -7.11 -7.02
CA HIS A 271 6.27 -5.81 -6.48
C HIS A 271 5.72 -5.54 -5.07
N GLY A 272 5.35 -6.60 -4.32
CA GLY A 272 4.95 -6.49 -2.91
C GLY A 272 3.49 -6.09 -2.67
N TRP A 273 2.71 -5.86 -3.72
CA TRP A 273 1.28 -5.52 -3.63
C TRP A 273 0.41 -6.77 -3.61
N ARG A 274 -0.49 -6.84 -2.63
CA ARG A 274 -1.43 -7.94 -2.48
C ARG A 274 -2.87 -7.42 -2.46
N LYS A 275 -3.75 -8.07 -3.24
CA LYS A 275 -5.18 -7.80 -3.21
C LYS A 275 -5.80 -8.28 -1.89
N VAL A 276 -6.66 -7.47 -1.29
CA VAL A 276 -7.27 -7.71 0.03
C VAL A 276 -8.73 -7.25 0.08
N SER A 277 -9.41 -7.56 1.19
CA SER A 277 -10.70 -6.94 1.53
C SER A 277 -10.57 -5.47 1.94
N ALA A 278 -11.70 -4.75 1.95
CA ALA A 278 -11.76 -3.36 2.42
C ALA A 278 -11.33 -3.22 3.89
N GLU A 279 -11.79 -4.14 4.74
CA GLU A 279 -11.45 -4.15 6.17
C GLU A 279 -9.95 -4.38 6.40
N GLU A 280 -9.35 -5.35 5.68
CA GLU A 280 -7.91 -5.55 5.71
C GLU A 280 -7.17 -4.30 5.22
N ALA A 281 -7.59 -3.69 4.09
CA ALA A 281 -6.92 -2.48 3.59
C ALA A 281 -6.90 -1.35 4.62
N GLN A 282 -8.02 -1.14 5.34
CA GLN A 282 -8.07 -0.17 6.43
C GLN A 282 -7.17 -0.58 7.59
N TYR A 283 -7.17 -1.85 7.99
CA TYR A 283 -6.30 -2.37 9.03
C TYR A 283 -4.82 -2.11 8.71
N TYR A 284 -4.36 -2.43 7.50
CA TYR A 284 -2.99 -2.20 7.05
C TYR A 284 -2.64 -0.70 7.04
N ALA A 285 -3.53 0.15 6.53
CA ALA A 285 -3.35 1.61 6.58
C ALA A 285 -3.22 2.12 8.03
N ASN A 286 -4.01 1.58 8.96
CA ASN A 286 -3.93 1.92 10.39
C ASN A 286 -2.63 1.44 11.06
N GLN A 287 -1.89 0.54 10.43
CA GLN A 287 -0.53 0.17 10.84
C GLN A 287 0.56 1.00 10.12
N GLY A 288 0.17 1.98 9.30
CA GLY A 288 1.10 2.78 8.51
C GLY A 288 1.59 2.10 7.23
N MET A 289 0.98 0.98 6.81
CA MET A 289 1.31 0.32 5.55
C MET A 289 0.53 0.96 4.39
N PRO A 290 1.16 1.23 3.24
CA PRO A 290 0.47 1.84 2.12
C PRO A 290 -0.56 0.87 1.57
N ALA A 291 -1.74 1.42 1.33
CA ALA A 291 -2.91 0.72 0.85
C ALA A 291 -3.64 1.62 -0.14
N VAL A 292 -4.22 1.03 -1.17
CA VAL A 292 -4.91 1.77 -2.24
C VAL A 292 -6.24 1.14 -2.58
N THR A 293 -7.18 1.98 -3.02
CA THR A 293 -8.37 1.55 -3.73
C THR A 293 -8.11 1.63 -5.22
N SER A 294 -8.70 0.72 -5.99
CA SER A 294 -8.58 0.71 -7.43
C SER A 294 -9.88 0.25 -8.07
N TRP A 295 -10.45 1.12 -8.91
CA TRP A 295 -11.62 0.80 -9.71
C TRP A 295 -11.28 0.90 -11.19
N LYS A 296 -11.40 -0.24 -11.88
CA LYS A 296 -11.33 -0.30 -13.34
C LYS A 296 -12.72 -0.07 -13.94
N ASN A 297 -12.81 0.90 -14.84
CA ASN A 297 -14.01 1.22 -15.59
C ASN A 297 -13.82 0.84 -17.07
N PRO A 298 -14.38 -0.27 -17.55
CA PRO A 298 -14.22 -0.70 -18.95
C PRO A 298 -14.82 0.28 -19.97
N SER A 299 -15.77 1.11 -19.56
CA SER A 299 -16.50 2.03 -20.43
C SER A 299 -16.10 3.50 -20.23
N GLY A 300 -14.99 3.78 -19.53
CA GLY A 300 -14.56 5.14 -19.26
C GLY A 300 -13.29 5.21 -18.43
N HIS A 301 -13.12 6.29 -17.68
CA HIS A 301 -11.98 6.48 -16.80
C HIS A 301 -12.15 5.67 -15.51
N GLY A 302 -11.12 4.90 -15.15
CA GLY A 302 -11.00 4.29 -13.83
C GLY A 302 -10.68 5.32 -12.75
N HIS A 303 -10.49 4.86 -11.52
CA HIS A 303 -10.11 5.74 -10.42
C HIS A 303 -9.25 4.99 -9.38
N LEU A 304 -8.39 5.75 -8.69
CA LEU A 304 -7.46 5.28 -7.68
C LEU A 304 -7.47 6.24 -6.50
N GLN A 305 -7.28 5.71 -5.30
CA GLN A 305 -7.21 6.52 -4.08
C GLN A 305 -6.23 5.88 -3.11
N MET A 306 -5.60 6.71 -2.27
CA MET A 306 -4.88 6.19 -1.11
C MET A 306 -5.91 5.81 -0.04
N VAL A 307 -5.75 4.65 0.59
CA VAL A 307 -6.46 4.32 1.83
C VAL A 307 -5.71 4.99 2.98
N SER A 308 -6.40 5.90 3.64
CA SER A 308 -5.86 6.71 4.73
C SER A 308 -6.02 5.98 6.08
N PRO A 309 -5.08 6.11 7.03
CA PRO A 309 -5.29 5.61 8.38
C PRO A 309 -6.54 6.25 8.99
N SER A 310 -7.54 5.52 9.45
CA SER A 310 -8.76 6.12 10.01
C SER A 310 -8.46 6.86 11.32
N THR A 311 -9.24 7.91 11.59
CA THR A 311 -9.06 8.77 12.77
C THR A 311 -9.24 8.03 14.10
N ASP A 312 -10.05 6.98 14.11
CA ASP A 312 -10.33 6.12 15.27
C ASP A 312 -9.56 4.79 15.21
N GLY A 313 -8.70 4.59 14.20
CA GLY A 313 -7.96 3.35 14.01
C GLY A 313 -8.82 2.13 13.69
N GLN A 314 -10.09 2.30 13.33
CA GLN A 314 -11.02 1.21 13.02
C GLN A 314 -11.56 1.26 11.58
N TYR A 315 -12.06 0.12 11.09
CA TYR A 315 -12.85 0.03 9.86
C TYR A 315 -14.31 0.36 10.13
N ASN A 316 -14.94 1.13 9.24
CA ASN A 316 -16.35 1.47 9.35
C ASN A 316 -17.15 0.73 8.27
N ALA A 317 -17.88 -0.34 8.65
CA ALA A 317 -18.64 -1.15 7.69
C ALA A 317 -19.74 -0.38 6.94
N GLY A 318 -20.29 0.70 7.52
CA GLY A 318 -21.31 1.53 6.89
C GLY A 318 -20.76 2.52 5.86
N ARG A 319 -19.48 2.90 5.99
CA ARG A 319 -18.83 3.93 5.16
C ARG A 319 -17.70 3.38 4.27
N GLY A 320 -17.23 2.18 4.57
CA GLY A 320 -16.03 1.59 3.98
C GLY A 320 -14.74 2.18 4.57
N VAL A 321 -13.69 2.18 3.74
CA VAL A 321 -12.37 2.69 4.12
C VAL A 321 -12.33 4.22 4.08
N ALA A 322 -11.46 4.80 4.91
CA ALA A 322 -11.06 6.19 4.80
C ALA A 322 -10.07 6.37 3.64
N VAL A 323 -10.17 7.47 2.90
CA VAL A 323 -9.45 7.70 1.64
C VAL A 323 -8.92 9.12 1.53
N ALA A 324 -7.86 9.29 0.74
CA ALA A 324 -7.43 10.55 0.16
C ALA A 324 -7.33 10.41 -1.37
N GLN A 325 -7.75 11.42 -2.13
CA GLN A 325 -7.88 11.31 -3.59
C GLN A 325 -7.70 12.62 -4.36
N ALA A 326 -7.23 12.47 -5.59
CA ALA A 326 -7.14 13.51 -6.63
C ALA A 326 -8.06 13.20 -7.83
N GLY A 327 -9.32 12.87 -7.57
CA GLY A 327 -10.32 12.65 -8.61
C GLY A 327 -11.05 13.94 -8.99
N ARG A 328 -12.32 13.80 -9.39
CA ARG A 328 -13.19 14.96 -9.70
C ARG A 328 -13.40 15.86 -8.47
N GLN A 329 -13.30 15.27 -7.28
CA GLN A 329 -13.25 15.96 -6.01
C GLN A 329 -11.87 15.72 -5.41
N LEU A 330 -11.19 16.79 -5.01
CA LEU A 330 -9.94 16.71 -4.29
C LEU A 330 -10.27 16.60 -2.81
N LYS A 331 -9.81 15.53 -2.16
CA LYS A 331 -10.07 15.29 -0.73
C LYS A 331 -8.82 14.71 -0.09
N ASN A 332 -8.34 15.36 0.97
CA ASN A 332 -7.22 14.87 1.75
C ASN A 332 -7.66 13.86 2.83
N TYR A 333 -8.96 13.84 3.17
CA TYR A 333 -9.56 12.80 3.99
C TYR A 333 -11.08 12.76 3.82
N ASP A 334 -11.63 11.61 3.47
CA ASP A 334 -13.05 11.30 3.59
C ASP A 334 -13.24 9.79 3.66
N TYR A 335 -14.47 9.29 3.56
CA TYR A 335 -14.75 7.88 3.38
C TYR A 335 -15.16 7.57 1.94
N ILE A 336 -14.89 6.35 1.52
CA ILE A 336 -15.08 5.89 0.14
C ILE A 336 -16.54 5.93 -0.33
N ASP A 337 -17.50 5.80 0.58
CA ASP A 337 -18.95 5.94 0.31
C ASP A 337 -19.34 7.33 -0.21
N THR A 338 -18.57 8.36 0.10
CA THR A 338 -18.79 9.72 -0.40
C THR A 338 -18.26 9.91 -1.83
N VAL A 339 -17.42 8.99 -2.30
CA VAL A 339 -16.77 9.03 -3.62
C VAL A 339 -17.51 8.18 -4.62
N TYR A 340 -18.00 7.02 -4.20
CA TYR A 340 -18.72 6.08 -5.05
C TYR A 340 -20.14 5.83 -4.58
N GLY A 341 -21.08 5.79 -5.53
CA GLY A 341 -22.36 5.13 -5.30
C GLY A 341 -22.18 3.62 -5.09
N SER A 342 -23.15 2.99 -4.43
CA SER A 342 -23.12 1.56 -4.04
C SER A 342 -22.79 0.60 -5.19
N ASN A 343 -23.31 0.85 -6.40
CA ASN A 343 -23.05 0.04 -7.59
C ASN A 343 -21.59 0.04 -8.05
N THR A 344 -20.88 1.14 -7.83
CA THR A 344 -19.46 1.26 -8.17
C THR A 344 -18.61 0.77 -7.02
N LEU A 345 -19.01 1.05 -5.78
CA LEU A 345 -18.30 0.66 -4.57
C LEU A 345 -18.09 -0.87 -4.50
N SER A 346 -19.07 -1.68 -4.92
CA SER A 346 -18.96 -3.14 -4.97
C SER A 346 -17.95 -3.67 -6.00
N LYS A 347 -17.45 -2.82 -6.90
CA LYS A 347 -16.47 -3.13 -7.93
C LYS A 347 -15.08 -2.59 -7.59
N VAL A 348 -14.95 -1.87 -6.48
CA VAL A 348 -13.67 -1.35 -6.01
C VAL A 348 -12.85 -2.51 -5.46
N GLU A 349 -11.61 -2.60 -5.92
CA GLU A 349 -10.62 -3.54 -5.43
C GLU A 349 -9.67 -2.82 -4.47
N TYR A 350 -9.12 -3.55 -3.52
CA TYR A 350 -8.23 -3.01 -2.50
C TYR A 350 -6.90 -3.74 -2.52
N PHE A 351 -5.82 -2.99 -2.39
CA PHE A 351 -4.47 -3.53 -2.42
C PHE A 351 -3.64 -2.95 -1.27
N VAL A 352 -2.77 -3.77 -0.70
CA VAL A 352 -1.82 -3.38 0.36
C VAL A 352 -0.42 -3.75 -0.06
N HIS A 353 0.57 -2.95 0.31
CA HIS A 353 1.98 -3.36 0.17
C HIS A 353 2.51 -3.87 1.49
N VAL A 354 2.88 -5.15 1.52
CA VAL A 354 3.40 -5.84 2.70
C VAL A 354 4.91 -5.97 2.70
#